data_AF-A0A0P0UQ75-F1
#
_entry.id   AF-A0A0P0UQ75-F1
#
_cell.length_a   1.000
_cell.length_b   1.000
_cell.length_c   1.000
_cell.angle_alpha   90.00
_cell.angle_beta   90.00
_cell.angle_gamma   90.00
#
_symmetry.space_group_name_H-M   'P 1'
#
loop_
_entity.id
_entity.type
_entity.pdbx_description
1 polymer ?
#
loop_
_entity_poly.entity_id
_entity_poly.type
_entity_poly.pdbx_seq_one_letter_code
_entity_poly.pdbx_strand_id
1 'polypeptide(L)'
;MTEYKRIDESAWNNFGKSLLNNKGSDEQIEFLQICRNGKKDFLNYLNEKLINDKDIIIEGGNIYFDHQFTEAEFRFPPIDTQKIIWDAFEKVEREYMGYCGFWGNVIINMIKYDCIKPEYLASNLNGVNETGIYMLDSAITSDDNKKVDDCVRRILRSMGNPAPRGKRIVFNDFYLGKAYWRWNWANKMSNEISLNFEEILTIFDETSYGVFSERMFSKDSYISQINTLGGLLLFLNENNLKGKLNNVIKTISYLSAWKAIEIQTPELNREEIKLIANNL
;
A
#
# COMPACT_ATOMS: atom_id res chain seq x y z
N MET A 1 15.59 -8.31 -18.43
CA MET A 1 14.37 -8.02 -17.67
C MET A 1 13.98 -9.32 -17.00
N THR A 2 13.94 -9.36 -15.67
CA THR A 2 13.55 -10.57 -14.93
C THR A 2 12.04 -10.52 -14.73
N GLU A 3 11.30 -11.50 -15.25
CA GLU A 3 9.86 -11.58 -15.04
C GLU A 3 9.54 -12.09 -13.64
N TYR A 4 8.57 -11.49 -12.97
CA TYR A 4 8.13 -11.87 -11.63
C TYR A 4 6.71 -12.43 -11.64
N LYS A 5 6.49 -13.45 -10.81
CA LYS A 5 5.24 -14.17 -10.71
C LYS A 5 4.11 -13.25 -10.22
N ARG A 6 2.99 -13.24 -10.93
CA ARG A 6 1.82 -12.41 -10.60
C ARG A 6 0.52 -13.07 -11.04
N ILE A 7 -0.58 -12.65 -10.42
CA ILE A 7 -1.93 -12.98 -10.88
C ILE A 7 -2.26 -12.05 -12.06
N ASP A 8 -2.96 -12.54 -13.08
CA ASP A 8 -3.52 -11.68 -14.13
C ASP A 8 -4.41 -10.59 -13.51
N GLU A 9 -4.19 -9.35 -13.93
CA GLU A 9 -4.88 -8.17 -13.37
C GLU A 9 -6.39 -8.22 -13.57
N SER A 10 -6.84 -8.77 -14.71
CA SER A 10 -8.27 -8.87 -15.02
C SER A 10 -8.92 -9.94 -14.17
N ALA A 11 -8.30 -11.12 -14.07
CA ALA A 11 -8.75 -12.19 -13.18
C ALA A 11 -8.81 -11.71 -11.72
N TRP A 12 -7.75 -11.04 -11.26
CA TRP A 12 -7.67 -10.51 -9.90
C TRP A 12 -8.77 -9.48 -9.61
N ASN A 13 -8.99 -8.54 -10.51
CA ASN A 13 -10.07 -7.56 -10.40
C ASN A 13 -11.46 -8.21 -10.43
N ASN A 14 -11.67 -9.21 -11.29
CA ASN A 14 -12.94 -9.91 -11.41
C ASN A 14 -13.29 -10.72 -10.15
N PHE A 15 -12.31 -11.40 -9.56
CA PHE A 15 -12.47 -12.06 -8.27
C PHE A 15 -12.98 -11.08 -7.19
N GLY A 16 -12.32 -9.93 -7.05
CA GLY A 16 -12.74 -8.91 -6.10
C GLY A 16 -14.12 -8.32 -6.41
N LYS A 17 -14.45 -8.12 -7.69
CA LYS A 17 -15.78 -7.63 -8.10
C LYS A 17 -16.89 -8.63 -7.83
N SER A 18 -16.64 -9.93 -8.00
CA SER A 18 -17.59 -11.00 -7.67
C SER A 18 -18.00 -10.89 -6.20
N LEU A 19 -17.01 -10.87 -5.31
CA LEU A 19 -17.24 -10.75 -3.86
C LEU A 19 -17.96 -9.46 -3.46
N LEU A 20 -17.80 -8.37 -4.22
CA LEU A 20 -18.39 -7.07 -3.92
C LEU A 20 -19.71 -6.80 -4.65
N ASN A 21 -20.24 -7.80 -5.37
CA ASN A 21 -21.41 -7.63 -6.22
C ASN A 21 -22.68 -7.36 -5.40
N ASN A 22 -22.86 -8.07 -4.29
CA ASN A 22 -24.00 -7.88 -3.39
C ASN A 22 -23.55 -7.75 -1.93
N LYS A 23 -23.97 -6.67 -1.27
CA LYS A 23 -23.54 -6.32 0.09
C LYS A 23 -24.22 -7.20 1.12
N GLY A 24 -23.44 -7.84 1.99
CA GLY A 24 -23.93 -8.76 3.01
C GLY A 24 -24.41 -10.09 2.42
N SER A 25 -23.96 -10.49 1.24
CA SER A 25 -24.35 -11.76 0.63
C SER A 25 -23.77 -12.96 1.39
N ASP A 26 -24.38 -14.13 1.21
CA ASP A 26 -23.86 -15.39 1.73
C ASP A 26 -22.42 -15.67 1.23
N GLU A 27 -22.11 -15.29 0.00
CA GLU A 27 -20.74 -15.39 -0.56
C GLU A 27 -19.74 -14.50 0.22
N GLN A 28 -20.14 -13.29 0.62
CA GLN A 28 -19.30 -12.44 1.47
C GLN A 28 -19.11 -13.07 2.84
N ILE A 29 -20.17 -13.61 3.45
CA ILE A 29 -20.10 -14.26 4.77
C ILE A 29 -19.21 -15.51 4.71
N GLU A 30 -19.37 -16.35 3.69
CA GLU A 30 -18.52 -17.53 3.42
C GLU A 30 -17.05 -17.11 3.30
N PHE A 31 -16.76 -16.08 2.50
CA PHE A 31 -15.39 -15.58 2.35
C PHE A 31 -14.79 -15.10 3.68
N LEU A 32 -15.55 -14.38 4.50
CA LEU A 32 -15.11 -13.97 5.84
C LEU A 32 -14.86 -15.17 6.77
N GLN A 33 -15.74 -16.17 6.76
CA GLN A 33 -15.57 -17.40 7.54
C GLN A 33 -14.31 -18.17 7.11
N ILE A 34 -14.03 -18.23 5.81
CA ILE A 34 -12.84 -18.87 5.27
C ILE A 34 -11.56 -18.15 5.73
N CYS A 35 -11.57 -16.81 5.71
CA CYS A 35 -10.48 -16.02 6.29
C CYS A 35 -10.31 -16.28 7.79
N ARG A 36 -11.41 -16.59 8.49
CA ARG A 36 -11.45 -16.84 9.94
C ARG A 36 -11.00 -18.26 10.33
N ASN A 37 -11.19 -19.25 9.46
CA ASN A 37 -10.90 -20.66 9.73
C ASN A 37 -9.40 -21.00 9.58
N GLY A 38 -8.66 -20.17 8.83
CA GLY A 38 -7.20 -20.22 8.77
C GLY A 38 -6.64 -20.64 7.42
N LYS A 39 -5.32 -20.88 7.39
CA LYS A 39 -4.52 -20.99 6.15
C LYS A 39 -5.08 -21.99 5.13
N LYS A 40 -5.41 -23.22 5.58
CA LYS A 40 -5.79 -24.31 4.67
C LYS A 40 -7.05 -23.97 3.88
N ASP A 41 -8.09 -23.54 4.59
CA ASP A 41 -9.39 -23.23 3.97
C ASP A 41 -9.27 -22.01 3.05
N PHE A 42 -8.52 -20.99 3.48
CA PHE A 42 -8.26 -19.80 2.66
C PHE A 42 -7.53 -20.13 1.35
N LEU A 43 -6.46 -20.91 1.40
CA LEU A 43 -5.71 -21.29 0.19
C LEU A 43 -6.53 -22.21 -0.71
N ASN A 44 -7.33 -23.13 -0.15
CA ASN A 44 -8.23 -23.97 -0.93
C ASN A 44 -9.30 -23.14 -1.65
N TYR A 45 -9.91 -22.17 -0.96
CA TYR A 45 -10.89 -21.27 -1.56
C TYR A 45 -10.31 -20.46 -2.71
N LEU A 46 -9.12 -19.87 -2.53
CA LEU A 46 -8.45 -19.16 -3.62
C LEU A 46 -8.08 -20.10 -4.77
N ASN A 47 -7.71 -21.35 -4.47
CA ASN A 47 -7.44 -22.32 -5.51
C ASN A 47 -8.69 -22.63 -6.34
N GLU A 48 -9.83 -22.86 -5.68
CA GLU A 48 -11.10 -23.17 -6.34
C GLU A 48 -11.70 -21.99 -7.10
N LYS A 49 -11.62 -20.78 -6.55
CA LYS A 49 -12.30 -19.59 -7.09
C LYS A 49 -11.44 -18.73 -8.00
N LEU A 50 -10.12 -18.93 -8.01
CA LEU A 50 -9.18 -18.10 -8.76
C LEU A 50 -8.05 -18.90 -9.42
N ILE A 51 -7.32 -19.76 -8.71
CA ILE A 51 -6.01 -20.26 -9.22
C ILE A 51 -6.15 -21.51 -10.12
N ASN A 52 -7.29 -22.20 -10.09
CA ASN A 52 -7.50 -23.41 -10.89
C ASN A 52 -7.60 -23.17 -12.41
N ASP A 53 -7.77 -21.93 -12.88
CA ASP A 53 -7.75 -21.64 -14.31
C ASP A 53 -6.30 -21.56 -14.80
N LYS A 54 -5.97 -22.41 -15.78
CA LYS A 54 -4.68 -22.36 -16.46
C LYS A 54 -4.65 -21.02 -17.18
N ASP A 55 -3.62 -20.22 -16.95
CA ASP A 55 -3.42 -18.86 -17.49
C ASP A 55 -3.76 -17.69 -16.54
N ILE A 56 -4.31 -17.94 -15.34
CA ILE A 56 -4.49 -16.87 -14.34
C ILE A 56 -3.18 -16.47 -13.66
N ILE A 57 -2.23 -17.40 -13.54
CA ILE A 57 -0.92 -17.13 -12.96
C ILE A 57 0.10 -16.92 -14.07
N ILE A 58 0.65 -15.71 -14.12
CA ILE A 58 1.77 -15.36 -14.99
C ILE A 58 3.04 -15.81 -14.26
N GLU A 59 3.72 -16.81 -14.82
CA GLU A 59 4.92 -17.42 -14.24
C GLU A 59 6.12 -16.46 -14.23
N GLY A 60 7.01 -16.65 -13.27
CA GLY A 60 8.19 -15.81 -13.09
C GLY A 60 8.89 -16.07 -11.75
N GLY A 61 9.86 -15.23 -11.41
CA GLY A 61 10.52 -15.24 -10.11
C GLY A 61 9.54 -14.97 -8.97
N ASN A 62 9.67 -15.70 -7.86
CA ASN A 62 8.91 -15.46 -6.65
C ASN A 62 9.67 -14.57 -5.68
N ILE A 63 8.92 -13.84 -4.86
CA ILE A 63 9.45 -13.14 -3.68
C ILE A 63 9.05 -13.91 -2.43
N TYR A 64 10.02 -14.08 -1.54
CA TYR A 64 9.87 -14.81 -0.30
C TYR A 64 10.30 -13.93 0.86
N PHE A 65 9.56 -14.04 1.95
CA PHE A 65 9.91 -13.45 3.23
C PHE A 65 10.37 -14.58 4.15
N ASP A 66 11.54 -14.43 4.75
CA ASP A 66 12.03 -15.32 5.81
C ASP A 66 11.68 -14.77 7.22
N HIS A 67 10.64 -13.94 7.29
CA HIS A 67 10.20 -13.29 8.53
C HIS A 67 8.73 -13.61 8.79
N GLN A 68 8.43 -14.02 10.02
CA GLN A 68 7.08 -14.17 10.50
C GLN A 68 6.63 -12.88 11.17
N PHE A 69 5.71 -12.16 10.53
CA PHE A 69 5.19 -10.90 11.02
C PHE A 69 4.11 -11.16 12.06
N THR A 70 4.17 -10.42 13.16
CA THR A 70 3.00 -10.23 14.03
C THR A 70 1.93 -9.42 13.29
N GLU A 71 0.69 -9.50 13.76
CA GLU A 71 -0.40 -8.69 13.21
C GLU A 71 -0.10 -7.18 13.36
N ALA A 72 0.57 -6.78 14.44
CA ALA A 72 0.97 -5.39 14.65
C ALA A 72 1.99 -4.93 13.60
N GLU A 73 3.03 -5.72 13.33
CA GLU A 73 4.02 -5.43 12.29
C GLU A 73 3.41 -5.43 10.89
N PHE A 74 2.43 -6.31 10.62
CA PHE A 74 1.72 -6.31 9.35
C PHE A 74 0.91 -5.03 9.13
N ARG A 75 0.25 -4.51 10.18
CA ARG A 75 -0.60 -3.31 10.12
C ARG A 75 0.20 -2.01 10.11
N PHE A 76 1.17 -1.92 11.02
CA PHE A 76 1.98 -0.74 11.27
C PHE A 76 3.45 -1.15 11.27
N PRO A 77 4.04 -1.44 10.09
CA PRO A 77 5.41 -1.93 10.03
C PRO A 77 6.36 -0.89 10.62
N PRO A 78 7.06 -1.17 11.74
CA PRO A 78 8.12 -0.29 12.24
C PRO A 78 9.27 -0.23 11.23
N ILE A 79 10.21 0.70 11.44
CA ILE A 79 11.33 0.94 10.50
C ILE A 79 12.07 -0.36 10.17
N ASP A 80 12.36 -1.20 11.17
CA ASP A 80 13.03 -2.48 10.97
C ASP A 80 12.23 -3.43 10.06
N THR A 81 10.91 -3.51 10.26
CA THR A 81 10.01 -4.30 9.39
C THR A 81 9.94 -3.72 7.98
N GLN A 82 9.94 -2.39 7.83
CA GLN A 82 9.97 -1.75 6.50
C GLN A 82 11.28 -2.02 5.78
N LYS A 83 12.41 -2.14 6.50
CA LYS A 83 13.68 -2.55 5.93
C LYS A 83 13.63 -3.99 5.41
N ILE A 84 13.09 -4.93 6.21
CA ILE A 84 12.88 -6.32 5.77
C ILE A 84 12.03 -6.37 4.50
N ILE A 85 10.96 -5.56 4.43
CA ILE A 85 10.13 -5.39 3.25
C ILE A 85 10.95 -4.88 2.07
N TRP A 86 11.70 -3.81 2.24
CA TRP A 86 12.53 -3.23 1.19
C TRP A 86 13.56 -4.21 0.65
N ASP A 87 14.31 -4.88 1.53
CA ASP A 87 15.39 -5.80 1.17
C ASP A 87 14.84 -7.01 0.38
N ALA A 88 13.62 -7.48 0.69
CA ALA A 88 12.96 -8.54 -0.07
C ALA A 88 12.64 -8.15 -1.53
N PHE A 89 12.53 -6.85 -1.81
CA PHE A 89 12.16 -6.31 -3.12
C PHE A 89 13.28 -5.57 -3.84
N GLU A 90 14.49 -5.50 -3.27
CA GLU A 90 15.61 -4.71 -3.80
C GLU A 90 15.91 -5.01 -5.28
N LYS A 91 15.78 -6.27 -5.69
CA LYS A 91 16.08 -6.75 -7.06
C LYS A 91 14.88 -6.75 -8.00
N VAL A 92 13.70 -6.36 -7.51
CA VAL A 92 12.48 -6.36 -8.30
C VAL A 92 12.35 -5.03 -9.03
N GLU A 93 12.06 -5.10 -10.32
CA GLU A 93 11.88 -3.89 -11.12
C GLU A 93 10.65 -3.12 -10.63
N ARG A 94 10.79 -1.80 -10.47
CA ARG A 94 9.77 -0.94 -9.85
C ARG A 94 8.40 -0.99 -10.54
N GLU A 95 8.36 -1.32 -11.81
CA GLU A 95 7.11 -1.48 -12.57
C GLU A 95 6.20 -2.55 -11.92
N TYR A 96 6.78 -3.66 -11.45
CA TYR A 96 6.03 -4.73 -10.79
C TYR A 96 5.37 -4.28 -9.48
N MET A 97 5.98 -3.31 -8.80
CA MET A 97 5.44 -2.72 -7.57
C MET A 97 4.19 -1.88 -7.83
N GLY A 98 3.85 -1.58 -9.09
CA GLY A 98 2.60 -0.95 -9.48
C GLY A 98 1.48 -1.93 -9.85
N TYR A 99 1.77 -3.23 -9.98
CA TYR A 99 0.80 -4.26 -10.36
C TYR A 99 0.08 -4.82 -9.13
N CYS A 100 -1.25 -4.76 -9.14
CA CYS A 100 -2.09 -5.28 -8.06
C CYS A 100 -2.01 -6.81 -7.99
N GLY A 101 -1.92 -7.50 -9.13
CA GLY A 101 -1.78 -8.95 -9.21
C GLY A 101 -0.41 -9.45 -8.73
N PHE A 102 0.64 -8.62 -8.79
CA PHE A 102 1.93 -8.92 -8.19
C PHE A 102 1.81 -8.95 -6.65
N TRP A 103 1.22 -7.91 -6.07
CA TRP A 103 0.97 -7.85 -4.63
C TRP A 103 0.01 -8.92 -4.12
N GLY A 104 -1.01 -9.28 -4.92
CA GLY A 104 -1.89 -10.40 -4.64
C GLY A 104 -1.11 -11.72 -4.51
N ASN A 105 -0.21 -12.00 -5.46
CA ASN A 105 0.66 -13.19 -5.40
C ASN A 105 1.60 -13.16 -4.19
N VAL A 106 2.19 -11.99 -3.88
CA VAL A 106 3.04 -11.82 -2.69
C VAL A 106 2.28 -12.17 -1.41
N ILE A 107 1.08 -11.65 -1.21
CA ILE A 107 0.28 -11.90 0.00
C ILE A 107 -0.13 -13.37 0.12
N ILE A 108 -0.54 -14.00 -0.99
CA ILE A 108 -0.85 -15.43 -1.02
C ILE A 108 0.39 -16.24 -0.61
N ASN A 109 1.57 -15.90 -1.11
CA ASN A 109 2.81 -16.57 -0.73
C ASN A 109 3.16 -16.34 0.75
N MET A 110 3.00 -15.13 1.28
CA MET A 110 3.21 -14.84 2.70
C MET A 110 2.30 -15.68 3.59
N ILE A 111 1.05 -15.92 3.19
CA ILE A 111 0.15 -16.84 3.90
C ILE A 111 0.61 -18.29 3.73
N LYS A 112 0.94 -18.71 2.51
CA LYS A 112 1.38 -20.07 2.18
C LYS A 112 2.57 -20.51 3.02
N TYR A 113 3.56 -19.62 3.19
CA TYR A 113 4.80 -19.86 3.92
C TYR A 113 4.77 -19.34 5.37
N ASP A 114 3.57 -19.13 5.94
CA ASP A 114 3.37 -18.82 7.36
C ASP A 114 4.00 -17.48 7.84
N CYS A 115 4.33 -16.58 6.92
CA CYS A 115 4.81 -15.23 7.23
C CYS A 115 3.71 -14.37 7.88
N ILE A 116 2.45 -14.54 7.44
CA ILE A 116 1.25 -13.93 8.03
C ILE A 116 0.11 -14.93 8.08
N LYS A 117 -0.95 -14.62 8.84
CA LYS A 117 -2.18 -15.40 8.86
C LYS A 117 -3.31 -14.70 8.09
N PRO A 118 -4.27 -15.45 7.49
CA PRO A 118 -5.37 -14.85 6.72
C PRO A 118 -6.19 -13.83 7.52
N GLU A 119 -6.40 -14.07 8.82
CA GLU A 119 -7.18 -13.14 9.65
C GLU A 119 -6.55 -11.75 9.73
N TYR A 120 -5.21 -11.62 9.58
CA TYR A 120 -4.52 -10.32 9.63
C TYR A 120 -4.99 -9.36 8.53
N LEU A 121 -5.51 -9.90 7.42
CA LEU A 121 -6.05 -9.10 6.31
C LEU A 121 -7.28 -8.27 6.70
N ALA A 122 -8.02 -8.67 7.72
CA ALA A 122 -9.24 -7.99 8.19
C ALA A 122 -8.98 -6.89 9.22
N SER A 123 -7.75 -6.75 9.68
CA SER A 123 -7.41 -5.90 10.83
C SER A 123 -7.56 -4.41 10.52
N ASN A 124 -8.03 -3.62 11.50
CA ASN A 124 -8.25 -2.19 11.31
C ASN A 124 -6.96 -1.36 11.54
N LEU A 125 -6.78 -0.33 10.72
CA LEU A 125 -5.72 0.70 10.83
C LEU A 125 -5.98 1.71 11.96
N ASN A 126 -7.23 1.91 12.36
CA ASN A 126 -7.57 2.97 13.31
C ASN A 126 -7.86 2.44 14.72
N GLY A 127 -7.85 1.11 14.92
CA GLY A 127 -8.24 0.47 16.17
C GLY A 127 -7.07 -0.27 16.82
N VAL A 128 -6.57 0.26 17.94
CA VAL A 128 -5.51 -0.39 18.74
C VAL A 128 -5.96 -1.78 19.25
N ASN A 129 -7.27 -1.96 19.47
CA ASN A 129 -7.87 -3.21 19.97
C ASN A 129 -8.69 -3.99 18.93
N GLU A 130 -8.65 -3.60 17.65
CA GLU A 130 -9.46 -4.21 16.60
C GLU A 130 -8.63 -5.16 15.74
N THR A 131 -8.31 -6.32 16.33
CA THR A 131 -7.59 -7.38 15.64
C THR A 131 -8.40 -7.95 14.48
N GLY A 132 -7.72 -8.55 13.51
CA GLY A 132 -8.35 -9.19 12.36
C GLY A 132 -9.42 -10.21 12.76
N ILE A 133 -9.16 -11.01 13.78
CA ILE A 133 -10.11 -12.00 14.31
C ILE A 133 -11.37 -11.34 14.88
N TYR A 134 -11.22 -10.25 15.62
CA TYR A 134 -12.34 -9.49 16.16
C TYR A 134 -13.17 -8.86 15.03
N MET A 135 -12.50 -8.30 14.02
CA MET A 135 -13.17 -7.69 12.87
C MET A 135 -13.95 -8.70 12.03
N LEU A 136 -13.43 -9.92 11.89
CA LEU A 136 -14.11 -11.04 11.24
C LEU A 136 -15.33 -11.48 12.05
N ASP A 137 -15.16 -11.80 13.33
CA ASP A 137 -16.24 -12.28 14.19
C ASP A 137 -17.37 -11.24 14.27
N SER A 138 -17.01 -9.97 14.42
CA SER A 138 -17.93 -8.83 14.49
C SER A 138 -18.71 -8.61 13.19
N ALA A 139 -18.13 -8.94 12.03
CA ALA A 139 -18.79 -8.82 10.73
C ALA A 139 -19.66 -10.05 10.42
N ILE A 140 -19.16 -11.27 10.66
CA ILE A 140 -19.86 -12.54 10.38
C ILE A 140 -21.18 -12.64 11.15
N THR A 141 -21.23 -12.16 12.39
CA THR A 141 -22.44 -12.22 13.23
C THR A 141 -23.30 -10.95 13.14
N SER A 142 -23.04 -10.07 12.18
CA SER A 142 -23.74 -8.79 12.09
C SER A 142 -24.94 -8.87 11.15
N ASP A 143 -26.07 -8.32 11.57
CA ASP A 143 -27.22 -8.06 10.69
C ASP A 143 -27.04 -6.80 9.81
N ASP A 144 -25.85 -6.18 9.86
CA ASP A 144 -25.53 -4.98 9.09
C ASP A 144 -24.74 -5.37 7.84
N ASN A 145 -25.44 -5.46 6.72
CA ASN A 145 -24.86 -5.80 5.41
C ASN A 145 -23.71 -4.86 5.01
N LYS A 146 -23.73 -3.60 5.46
CA LYS A 146 -22.63 -2.67 5.19
C LYS A 146 -21.38 -3.06 5.96
N LYS A 147 -21.52 -3.50 7.21
CA LYS A 147 -20.39 -3.95 8.03
C LYS A 147 -19.72 -5.19 7.45
N VAL A 148 -20.51 -6.12 6.92
CA VAL A 148 -20.01 -7.30 6.18
C VAL A 148 -19.21 -6.85 4.96
N ASP A 149 -19.81 -6.02 4.09
CA ASP A 149 -19.17 -5.50 2.87
C ASP A 149 -17.88 -4.71 3.17
N ASP A 150 -17.89 -3.86 4.21
CA ASP A 150 -16.73 -3.07 4.62
C ASP A 150 -15.57 -3.96 5.10
N CYS A 151 -15.86 -5.09 5.75
CA CYS A 151 -14.86 -6.08 6.16
C CYS A 151 -14.27 -6.80 4.94
N VAL A 152 -15.10 -7.24 3.97
CA VAL A 152 -14.63 -7.84 2.71
C VAL A 152 -13.76 -6.86 1.92
N ARG A 153 -14.20 -5.61 1.76
CA ARG A 153 -13.40 -4.56 1.08
C ARG A 153 -12.06 -4.35 1.76
N ARG A 154 -11.99 -4.46 3.08
CA ARG A 154 -10.74 -4.34 3.83
C ARG A 154 -9.79 -5.50 3.53
N ILE A 155 -10.26 -6.74 3.57
CA ILE A 155 -9.45 -7.92 3.21
C ILE A 155 -8.93 -7.76 1.78
N LEU A 156 -9.80 -7.41 0.83
CA LEU A 156 -9.40 -7.17 -0.56
C LEU A 156 -8.35 -6.06 -0.69
N ARG A 157 -8.47 -4.97 0.09
CA ARG A 157 -7.41 -3.92 0.17
C ARG A 157 -6.10 -4.46 0.72
N SER A 158 -6.15 -5.24 1.79
CA SER A 158 -4.98 -5.87 2.40
C SER A 158 -4.33 -6.93 1.51
N MET A 159 -5.02 -7.41 0.47
CA MET A 159 -4.44 -8.29 -0.56
C MET A 159 -3.98 -7.52 -1.81
N GLY A 160 -4.09 -6.19 -1.83
CA GLY A 160 -3.79 -5.37 -3.01
C GLY A 160 -4.76 -5.59 -4.18
N ASN A 161 -5.98 -6.07 -3.95
CA ASN A 161 -6.97 -6.31 -5.01
C ASN A 161 -7.60 -5.01 -5.53
N PRO A 162 -7.61 -4.70 -6.84
CA PRO A 162 -8.02 -3.39 -7.33
C PRO A 162 -9.54 -3.16 -7.26
N ALA A 163 -10.39 -4.15 -7.02
CA ALA A 163 -11.84 -4.00 -7.10
C ALA A 163 -12.43 -2.89 -6.19
N PRO A 164 -11.99 -2.70 -4.93
CA PRO A 164 -12.57 -1.67 -4.06
C PRO A 164 -12.22 -0.24 -4.47
N ARG A 165 -11.02 0.02 -5.01
CA ARG A 165 -10.46 1.37 -5.15
C ARG A 165 -9.60 1.62 -6.41
N GLY A 166 -9.40 0.63 -7.26
CA GLY A 166 -8.48 0.67 -8.40
C GLY A 166 -7.02 0.55 -8.00
N LYS A 167 -6.10 0.87 -8.94
CA LYS A 167 -4.64 0.73 -8.74
C LYS A 167 -4.06 1.53 -7.58
N ARG A 168 -4.73 2.62 -7.15
CA ARG A 168 -4.29 3.44 -6.00
C ARG A 168 -4.17 2.65 -4.69
N ILE A 169 -4.80 1.48 -4.62
CA ILE A 169 -4.79 0.60 -3.44
C ILE A 169 -3.38 0.24 -3.01
N VAL A 170 -2.49 0.00 -3.98
CA VAL A 170 -1.08 -0.37 -3.76
C VAL A 170 -0.31 0.74 -3.06
N PHE A 171 -0.73 1.99 -3.24
CA PHE A 171 -0.06 3.16 -2.73
C PHE A 171 -0.71 3.70 -1.45
N ASN A 172 -2.02 3.51 -1.28
CA ASN A 172 -2.77 4.20 -0.22
C ASN A 172 -3.36 3.27 0.83
N ASP A 173 -3.67 2.03 0.46
CA ASP A 173 -4.54 1.16 1.26
C ASP A 173 -3.84 -0.14 1.69
N PHE A 174 -2.95 -0.66 0.87
CA PHE A 174 -2.28 -1.94 1.08
C PHE A 174 -0.97 -1.78 1.87
N TYR A 175 -0.84 -2.45 3.02
CA TYR A 175 0.21 -2.18 4.01
C TYR A 175 1.64 -2.36 3.47
N LEU A 176 1.96 -3.48 2.83
CA LEU A 176 3.31 -3.69 2.28
C LEU A 176 3.61 -2.72 1.14
N GLY A 177 2.62 -2.42 0.30
CA GLY A 177 2.75 -1.45 -0.78
C GLY A 177 3.05 -0.05 -0.25
N LYS A 178 2.30 0.42 0.76
CA LYS A 178 2.57 1.70 1.44
C LYS A 178 3.99 1.74 2.02
N ALA A 179 4.40 0.69 2.74
CA ALA A 179 5.72 0.59 3.33
C ALA A 179 6.84 0.67 2.27
N TYR A 180 6.72 -0.14 1.21
CA TYR A 180 7.65 -0.13 0.09
C TYR A 180 7.75 1.25 -0.57
N TRP A 181 6.60 1.85 -0.93
CA TRP A 181 6.58 3.12 -1.65
C TRP A 181 7.07 4.28 -0.79
N ARG A 182 6.74 4.30 0.51
CA ARG A 182 7.29 5.26 1.46
C ARG A 182 8.81 5.16 1.54
N TRP A 183 9.34 3.94 1.67
CA TRP A 183 10.79 3.68 1.69
C TRP A 183 11.46 4.12 0.38
N ASN A 184 10.86 3.79 -0.77
CA ASN A 184 11.36 4.21 -2.09
C ASN A 184 11.42 5.74 -2.22
N TRP A 185 10.38 6.45 -1.76
CA TRP A 185 10.37 7.92 -1.77
C TRP A 185 11.42 8.51 -0.83
N ALA A 186 11.58 7.96 0.37
CA ALA A 186 12.61 8.41 1.31
C ALA A 186 14.03 8.21 0.76
N ASN A 187 14.31 7.03 0.20
CA ASN A 187 15.60 6.71 -0.41
C ASN A 187 15.89 7.58 -1.63
N LYS A 188 14.87 7.88 -2.43
CA LYS A 188 15.02 8.83 -3.54
C LYS A 188 15.36 10.22 -3.02
N MET A 189 14.58 10.74 -2.08
CA MET A 189 14.76 12.08 -1.53
C MET A 189 16.11 12.25 -0.85
N SER A 190 16.61 11.26 -0.11
CA SER A 190 17.93 11.36 0.54
C SER A 190 19.10 11.55 -0.43
N ASN A 191 18.91 11.24 -1.72
CA ASN A 191 19.89 11.50 -2.78
C ASN A 191 19.69 12.87 -3.47
N GLU A 192 18.53 13.49 -3.29
CA GLU A 192 18.14 14.75 -3.94
C GLU A 192 18.29 15.94 -2.99
N ILE A 193 18.01 15.79 -1.70
CA ILE A 193 18.00 16.90 -0.73
C ILE A 193 19.02 16.69 0.41
N SER A 194 19.34 17.77 1.13
CA SER A 194 20.29 17.73 2.27
C SER A 194 19.65 17.21 3.55
N LEU A 195 18.89 16.11 3.45
CA LEU A 195 18.36 15.34 4.58
C LEU A 195 18.79 13.88 4.39
N ASN A 196 19.22 13.24 5.46
CA ASN A 196 19.52 11.83 5.42
C ASN A 196 18.22 10.98 5.43
N PHE A 197 18.38 9.70 5.12
CA PHE A 197 17.26 8.77 4.99
C PHE A 197 16.39 8.66 6.26
N GLU A 198 17.01 8.62 7.44
CA GLU A 198 16.31 8.50 8.72
C GLU A 198 15.56 9.79 9.09
N GLU A 199 16.14 10.96 8.80
CA GLU A 199 15.49 12.26 8.94
C GLU A 199 14.23 12.33 8.07
N ILE A 200 14.32 11.87 6.81
CA ILE A 200 13.18 11.84 5.90
C ILE A 200 12.11 10.87 6.40
N LEU A 201 12.45 9.65 6.81
CA LEU A 201 11.45 8.73 7.37
C LEU A 201 10.78 9.31 8.63
N THR A 202 11.51 10.06 9.44
CA THR A 202 10.95 10.69 10.64
C THR A 202 9.95 11.80 10.32
N ILE A 203 10.23 12.60 9.28
CA ILE A 203 9.35 13.71 8.84
C ILE A 203 8.17 13.17 8.04
N PHE A 204 8.44 12.22 7.15
CA PHE A 204 7.51 11.59 6.24
C PHE A 204 6.94 10.31 6.86
N ASP A 205 6.24 10.47 7.99
CA ASP A 205 5.57 9.38 8.69
C ASP A 205 4.39 8.79 7.89
N GLU A 206 3.76 7.73 8.41
CA GLU A 206 2.65 7.05 7.72
C GLU A 206 1.48 8.01 7.41
N THR A 207 1.18 8.91 8.35
CA THR A 207 0.13 9.93 8.20
C THR A 207 0.46 10.88 7.05
N SER A 208 1.68 11.40 7.02
CA SER A 208 2.16 12.31 5.99
C SER A 208 2.21 11.62 4.63
N TYR A 209 2.70 10.39 4.57
CA TYR A 209 2.70 9.59 3.36
C TYR A 209 1.27 9.39 2.82
N GLY A 210 0.30 9.02 3.66
CA GLY A 210 -1.09 8.83 3.22
C GLY A 210 -1.70 10.09 2.60
N VAL A 211 -1.45 11.26 3.20
CA VAL A 211 -1.94 12.54 2.65
C VAL A 211 -1.26 12.89 1.32
N PHE A 212 0.05 12.66 1.24
CA PHE A 212 0.82 12.90 0.03
C PHE A 212 0.36 11.99 -1.10
N SER A 213 0.29 10.67 -0.85
CA SER A 213 -0.04 9.68 -1.86
C SER A 213 -1.48 9.86 -2.38
N GLU A 214 -2.44 10.25 -1.54
CA GLU A 214 -3.80 10.61 -1.99
C GLU A 214 -3.84 11.78 -2.96
N ARG A 215 -3.03 12.82 -2.71
CA ARG A 215 -2.99 14.03 -3.54
C ARG A 215 -2.21 13.82 -4.85
N MET A 216 -1.19 12.99 -4.83
CA MET A 216 -0.29 12.76 -5.95
C MET A 216 -0.93 12.11 -7.18
N PHE A 217 -2.07 11.42 -7.02
CA PHE A 217 -2.77 10.80 -8.15
C PHE A 217 -3.62 11.79 -8.98
N SER A 218 -3.56 13.10 -8.69
CA SER A 218 -4.23 14.14 -9.49
C SER A 218 -3.42 14.55 -10.73
N LYS A 219 -3.28 13.69 -11.74
CA LYS A 219 -2.80 14.00 -13.12
C LYS A 219 -1.46 14.77 -13.28
N ASP A 220 -0.67 14.99 -12.22
CA ASP A 220 0.61 15.71 -12.30
C ASP A 220 1.77 14.80 -12.77
N SER A 221 2.80 15.39 -13.39
CA SER A 221 3.96 14.64 -13.89
C SER A 221 4.84 14.12 -12.74
N TYR A 222 5.48 12.96 -12.92
CA TYR A 222 6.35 12.34 -11.91
C TYR A 222 7.49 13.26 -11.41
N ILE A 223 7.94 14.20 -12.23
CA ILE A 223 8.96 15.20 -11.87
C ILE A 223 8.40 16.25 -10.93
N SER A 224 7.24 16.82 -11.26
CA SER A 224 6.53 17.78 -10.39
C SER A 224 6.28 17.19 -9.00
N GLN A 225 5.93 15.90 -8.97
CA GLN A 225 5.74 15.11 -7.77
C GLN A 225 7.00 14.97 -6.89
N ILE A 226 8.17 14.73 -7.50
CA ILE A 226 9.48 14.66 -6.81
C ILE A 226 9.84 16.02 -6.23
N ASN A 227 9.76 17.08 -7.05
CA ASN A 227 10.20 18.41 -6.65
C ASN A 227 9.28 18.98 -5.54
N THR A 228 7.98 18.73 -5.65
CA THR A 228 7.00 19.05 -4.60
C THR A 228 7.31 18.34 -3.28
N LEU A 229 7.59 17.03 -3.32
CA LEU A 229 7.93 16.29 -2.11
C LEU A 229 9.22 16.81 -1.48
N GLY A 230 10.26 17.00 -2.28
CA GLY A 230 11.55 17.51 -1.80
C GLY A 230 11.42 18.87 -1.11
N GLY A 231 10.68 19.80 -1.72
CA GLY A 231 10.43 21.13 -1.15
C GLY A 231 9.66 21.06 0.16
N LEU A 232 8.61 20.21 0.21
CA LEU A 232 7.84 19.99 1.44
C LEU A 232 8.71 19.41 2.57
N LEU A 233 9.57 18.43 2.28
CA LEU A 233 10.43 17.80 3.28
C LEU A 233 11.43 18.78 3.88
N LEU A 234 12.07 19.61 3.04
CA LEU A 234 12.98 20.66 3.51
C LEU A 234 12.27 21.67 4.41
N PHE A 235 11.11 22.19 3.95
CA PHE A 235 10.31 23.14 4.74
C PHE A 235 9.89 22.57 6.09
N LEU A 236 9.41 21.32 6.11
CA LEU A 236 9.00 20.65 7.34
C LEU A 236 10.19 20.46 8.31
N ASN A 237 11.38 20.14 7.78
CA ASN A 237 12.57 20.00 8.60
C ASN A 237 13.02 21.33 9.20
N GLU A 238 13.18 22.37 8.36
CA GLU A 238 13.63 23.70 8.76
C GLU A 238 12.75 24.32 9.84
N ASN A 239 11.44 24.06 9.78
CA ASN A 239 10.45 24.61 10.72
C ASN A 239 10.10 23.64 11.87
N ASN A 240 10.74 22.46 11.96
CA ASN A 240 10.48 21.42 12.96
C ASN A 240 8.99 20.97 13.00
N LEU A 241 8.36 20.83 11.84
CA LEU A 241 6.93 20.54 11.65
C LEU A 241 6.65 19.05 11.39
N LYS A 242 7.30 18.15 12.15
CA LYS A 242 7.15 16.69 11.99
C LYS A 242 5.67 16.24 12.07
N GLY A 243 5.24 15.40 11.13
CA GLY A 243 3.86 14.88 11.07
C GLY A 243 2.78 15.94 10.76
N LYS A 244 3.17 17.18 10.42
CA LYS A 244 2.23 18.29 10.12
C LYS A 244 2.00 18.48 8.63
N LEU A 245 2.41 17.53 7.77
CA LEU A 245 2.25 17.64 6.32
C LEU A 245 0.80 17.97 5.93
N ASN A 246 -0.21 17.37 6.58
CA ASN A 246 -1.61 17.70 6.27
C ASN A 246 -1.96 19.17 6.54
N ASN A 247 -1.48 19.73 7.65
CA ASN A 247 -1.75 21.13 7.99
C ASN A 247 -1.01 22.06 7.03
N VAL A 248 0.23 21.71 6.70
CA VAL A 248 1.07 22.47 5.75
C VAL A 248 0.44 22.43 4.37
N ILE A 249 0.09 21.26 3.81
CA ILE A 249 -0.57 21.20 2.49
C ILE A 249 -1.97 21.85 2.54
N LYS A 250 -2.75 21.76 3.63
CA LYS A 250 -4.03 22.49 3.74
C LYS A 250 -3.84 24.02 3.73
N THR A 251 -2.80 24.52 4.39
CA THR A 251 -2.44 25.95 4.34
C THR A 251 -1.94 26.36 2.95
N ILE A 252 -1.18 25.48 2.28
CA ILE A 252 -0.66 25.68 0.92
C ILE A 252 -1.70 25.43 -0.17
N SER A 253 -2.84 24.81 0.14
CA SER A 253 -3.93 24.64 -0.83
C SER A 253 -4.48 25.99 -1.33
N TYR A 254 -4.07 27.09 -0.68
CA TYR A 254 -4.29 28.48 -1.11
C TYR A 254 -3.15 29.09 -1.95
N LEU A 255 -1.97 28.49 -2.01
CA LEU A 255 -0.81 28.93 -2.78
C LEU A 255 -0.50 27.95 -3.94
N SER A 256 -1.38 28.09 -4.94
CA SER A 256 -1.23 27.69 -6.35
C SER A 256 -1.26 26.21 -6.70
N ALA A 257 -2.12 25.92 -7.68
CA ALA A 257 -1.85 24.95 -8.72
C ALA A 257 -0.44 25.22 -9.30
N TRP A 258 0.56 24.44 -8.92
CA TRP A 258 1.92 24.63 -9.43
C TRP A 258 2.17 23.72 -10.63
N LYS A 259 2.46 24.40 -11.74
CA LYS A 259 2.80 23.96 -13.09
C LYS A 259 3.38 22.54 -13.22
N ALA A 260 2.70 21.75 -14.04
CA ALA A 260 3.35 20.74 -14.87
C ALA A 260 4.33 21.44 -15.82
N ILE A 261 5.63 21.08 -15.82
CA ILE A 261 6.55 21.27 -16.97
C ILE A 261 7.78 20.36 -16.81
N GLU A 262 7.97 19.52 -17.84
CA GLU A 262 9.21 19.03 -18.48
C GLU A 262 10.33 18.30 -17.72
N ILE A 263 11.10 17.55 -18.52
CA ILE A 263 12.29 16.79 -18.15
C ILE A 263 13.37 17.78 -17.68
N GLN A 264 13.68 17.78 -16.38
CA GLN A 264 14.73 18.60 -15.78
C GLN A 264 15.94 17.76 -15.37
N THR A 265 17.14 18.35 -15.39
CA THR A 265 18.37 17.73 -14.89
C THR A 265 18.37 17.65 -13.34
N PRO A 266 19.16 16.76 -12.71
CA PRO A 266 19.24 16.66 -11.24
C PRO A 266 19.59 17.99 -10.56
N GLU A 267 20.46 18.80 -11.14
CA GLU A 267 20.84 20.11 -10.59
C GLU A 267 19.66 21.08 -10.57
N LEU A 268 18.87 21.12 -11.64
CA LEU A 268 17.67 21.95 -11.73
C LEU A 268 16.58 21.50 -10.76
N ASN A 269 16.42 20.19 -10.56
CA ASN A 269 15.51 19.65 -9.54
C ASN A 269 15.89 20.12 -8.12
N ARG A 270 17.19 20.10 -7.78
CA ARG A 270 17.67 20.57 -6.46
C ARG A 270 17.42 22.05 -6.24
N GLU A 271 17.59 22.87 -7.27
CA GLU A 271 17.30 24.31 -7.22
C GLU A 271 15.80 24.58 -7.07
N GLU A 272 14.95 23.89 -7.85
CA GLU A 272 13.50 24.02 -7.76
C GLU A 272 12.97 23.56 -6.40
N ILE A 273 13.47 22.44 -5.86
CA ILE A 273 13.12 21.94 -4.53
C ILE A 273 13.39 22.98 -3.45
N LYS A 274 14.58 23.61 -3.46
CA LYS A 274 14.93 24.68 -2.51
C LYS A 274 14.04 25.91 -2.69
N LEU A 275 13.74 26.27 -3.94
CA LEU A 275 12.87 27.39 -4.24
C LEU A 275 11.45 27.15 -3.72
N ILE A 276 10.91 25.93 -3.85
CA ILE A 276 9.62 25.57 -3.25
C ILE A 276 9.71 25.72 -1.73
N ALA A 277 10.71 25.10 -1.07
CA ALA A 277 10.86 25.16 0.38
C ALA A 277 10.89 26.60 0.92
N ASN A 278 11.60 27.50 0.25
CA ASN A 278 11.71 28.91 0.61
C ASN A 278 10.42 29.73 0.39
N ASN A 279 9.50 29.25 -0.45
CA ASN A 279 8.25 29.93 -0.80
C ASN A 279 7.01 29.32 -0.12
N LEU A 280 7.18 28.27 0.69
CA LEU A 280 6.17 27.72 1.59
C LEU A 280 6.20 28.43 2.95
#